data_AF-A0A2T1NAI8-F1
#
_entry.id   AF-A0A2T1NAI8-F1
#
_cell.length_a   1.000
_cell.length_b   1.000
_cell.length_c   1.000
_cell.angle_alpha   90.00
_cell.angle_beta   90.00
_cell.angle_gamma   90.00
#
_symmetry.space_group_name_H-M   'P 1'
#
loop_
_entity.id
_entity.type
_entity.pdbx_description
1 polymer ?
#
loop_
_entity_poly.entity_id
_entity_poly.type
_entity_poly.pdbx_seq_one_letter_code
_entity_poly.pdbx_strand_id
1 'polypeptide(L)'
;MSTALEKKIANASAQKLRRGLRSAIASTTNNTISGQAKKTTVRTKYRYGRLDRLTIVAPHYIFKQHYGFEGKKSNGINMRLKTTNVLNKALESTNVLEDLATKITDLRGEEVLSKINF
;
A
#
# COMPACT_ATOMS: atom_id res chain seq x y z
N MET A 1 4.92 2.14 25.93
CA MET A 1 5.71 2.91 24.93
C MET A 1 5.78 2.24 23.56
N SER A 2 5.91 0.90 23.48
CA SER A 2 5.94 0.11 22.22
C SER A 2 4.82 0.45 21.20
N THR A 3 3.56 0.53 21.64
CA THR A 3 2.42 0.78 20.73
C THR A 3 2.42 2.13 20.00
N ALA A 4 2.97 3.19 20.62
CA ALA A 4 3.06 4.51 20.00
C ALA A 4 4.17 4.54 18.94
N LEU A 5 5.29 3.88 19.19
CA LEU A 5 6.38 3.70 18.23
C LEU A 5 5.93 2.83 17.06
N GLU A 6 5.20 1.74 17.33
CA GLU A 6 4.63 0.88 16.30
C GLU A 6 3.70 1.66 15.37
N LYS A 7 2.83 2.51 15.93
CA LYS A 7 1.96 3.41 15.16
C LYS A 7 2.76 4.38 14.29
N LYS A 8 3.85 4.94 14.81
CA LYS A 8 4.73 5.85 14.07
C LYS A 8 5.38 5.15 12.88
N ILE A 9 5.94 3.95 13.10
CA ILE A 9 6.55 3.11 12.06
C ILE A 9 5.51 2.75 10.99
N ALA A 10 4.36 2.26 11.41
CA ALA A 10 3.28 1.87 10.51
C ALA A 10 2.78 3.04 9.64
N ASN A 11 2.60 4.22 10.24
CA ASN A 11 2.17 5.41 9.50
C ASN A 11 3.24 5.91 8.52
N ALA A 12 4.52 5.86 8.90
CA ALA A 12 5.62 6.21 8.00
C ALA A 12 5.67 5.26 6.79
N SER A 13 5.57 3.95 7.03
CA SER A 13 5.51 2.94 5.96
C SER A 13 4.28 3.11 5.08
N ALA A 14 3.10 3.37 5.66
CA ALA A 14 1.89 3.65 4.89
C ALA A 14 2.04 4.89 3.99
N GLN A 15 2.69 5.96 4.49
CA GLN A 15 2.99 7.14 3.68
C GLN A 15 3.98 6.84 2.56
N LYS A 16 5.03 6.06 2.82
CA LYS A 16 6.02 5.63 1.82
C LYS A 16 5.33 4.83 0.71
N LEU A 17 4.53 3.82 1.07
CA LEU A 17 3.77 3.02 0.11
C LEU A 17 2.76 3.86 -0.67
N ARG A 18 2.07 4.80 -0.02
CA ARG A 18 1.14 5.71 -0.69
C ARG A 18 1.84 6.56 -1.75
N ARG A 19 3.04 7.07 -1.48
CA ARG A 19 3.83 7.86 -2.43
C ARG A 19 4.29 6.99 -3.60
N GLY A 20 4.80 5.79 -3.33
CA GLY A 20 5.21 4.83 -4.36
C GLY A 20 4.05 4.42 -5.26
N LEU A 21 2.89 4.10 -4.68
CA LEU A 21 1.68 3.73 -5.41
C LEU A 21 1.21 4.86 -6.32
N ARG A 22 1.23 6.09 -5.82
CA ARG A 22 0.93 7.28 -6.62
C ARG A 22 1.88 7.43 -7.80
N SER A 23 3.20 7.30 -7.57
CA SER A 23 4.22 7.35 -8.62
C SER A 23 4.04 6.23 -9.66
N ALA A 24 3.75 5.01 -9.21
CA ALA A 24 3.51 3.85 -10.07
C ALA A 24 2.25 4.03 -10.95
N ILE A 25 1.19 4.63 -10.39
CA ILE A 25 0.00 4.99 -11.17
C ILE A 25 0.36 6.03 -12.23
N ALA A 26 1.03 7.12 -11.84
CA ALA A 26 1.42 8.21 -12.74
C ALA A 26 2.21 7.70 -13.96
N SER A 27 3.23 6.88 -13.69
CA SER A 27 4.10 6.30 -14.73
C SER A 27 3.37 5.33 -15.65
N THR A 28 2.32 4.65 -15.16
CA THR A 28 1.55 3.70 -15.97
C THR A 28 0.48 4.40 -16.81
N THR A 29 -0.02 5.56 -16.37
CA THR A 29 -1.03 6.34 -17.11
C THR A 29 -0.44 7.39 -18.05
N ASN A 30 0.90 7.48 -18.19
CA ASN A 30 1.63 8.52 -18.94
C ASN A 30 1.13 9.94 -18.64
N ASN A 31 0.69 10.18 -17.41
CA ASN A 31 0.00 11.40 -17.02
C ASN A 31 0.33 11.76 -15.58
N THR A 32 0.31 13.06 -15.28
CA THR A 32 0.31 13.55 -13.89
C THR A 32 -0.90 12.96 -13.16
N ILE A 33 -0.71 12.53 -11.91
CA ILE A 33 -1.82 12.01 -11.09
C ILE A 33 -2.90 13.07 -10.98
N SER A 34 -3.99 12.90 -11.71
CA SER A 34 -5.10 13.84 -11.75
C SER A 34 -6.41 13.16 -11.35
N GLY A 35 -7.37 13.97 -10.92
CA GLY A 35 -8.71 13.52 -10.56
C GLY A 35 -8.74 12.44 -9.48
N GLN A 36 -9.49 11.37 -9.76
CA GLN A 36 -9.77 10.31 -8.80
C GLN A 36 -8.51 9.55 -8.36
N ALA A 37 -7.43 9.53 -9.16
CA ALA A 37 -6.21 8.77 -8.85
C ALA A 37 -5.47 9.37 -7.64
N LYS A 38 -5.68 10.67 -7.36
CA LYS A 38 -5.21 11.32 -6.14
C LYS A 38 -5.87 10.74 -4.88
N LYS A 39 -7.07 10.15 -4.98
CA LYS A 39 -7.78 9.56 -3.84
C LYS A 39 -7.18 8.23 -3.39
N THR A 40 -6.24 7.68 -4.15
CA THR A 40 -5.48 6.51 -3.73
C THR A 40 -4.70 6.80 -2.44
N THR A 41 -4.90 5.94 -1.44
CA THR A 41 -4.31 6.05 -0.10
C THR A 41 -4.02 4.67 0.48
N VAL A 42 -3.20 4.65 1.53
CA VAL A 42 -2.91 3.45 2.32
C VAL A 42 -3.36 3.73 3.75
N ARG A 43 -4.08 2.80 4.36
CA ARG A 43 -4.57 2.90 5.74
C ARG A 43 -3.90 1.85 6.61
N THR A 44 -3.55 2.23 7.84
CA THR A 44 -3.07 1.30 8.87
C THR A 44 -4.27 0.74 9.63
N LYS A 45 -4.29 -0.59 9.81
CA LYS A 45 -5.31 -1.29 10.61
C LYS A 45 -4.63 -1.98 11.77
N TYR A 46 -5.16 -1.76 12.97
CA TYR A 46 -4.66 -2.31 14.21
C TYR A 46 -5.66 -3.30 14.81
N ARG A 47 -5.16 -4.31 15.50
CA ARG A 47 -5.94 -5.28 16.27
C ARG A 47 -5.20 -5.57 17.57
N TYR A 48 -5.91 -5.58 18.69
CA TYR A 48 -5.32 -5.79 20.03
C TYR A 48 -4.10 -4.88 20.31
N GLY A 49 -4.16 -3.62 19.87
CA GLY A 49 -3.09 -2.65 20.08
C GLY A 49 -1.86 -2.79 19.16
N ARG A 50 -1.82 -3.78 18.28
CA ARG A 50 -0.71 -4.06 17.36
C ARG A 50 -1.10 -3.83 15.90
N LEU A 51 -0.12 -3.54 15.04
CA LEU A 51 -0.34 -3.47 13.60
C LEU A 51 -0.74 -4.85 13.07
N ASP A 52 -1.88 -4.89 12.38
CA ASP A 52 -2.43 -6.10 11.75
C ASP A 52 -2.19 -6.08 10.23
N ARG A 53 -2.53 -4.97 9.56
CA ARG A 53 -2.39 -4.85 8.11
C ARG A 53 -2.26 -3.41 7.62
N LEU A 54 -1.65 -3.25 6.44
CA LEU A 54 -1.78 -2.06 5.60
C LEU A 54 -2.83 -2.33 4.52
N THR A 55 -3.81 -1.46 4.39
CA THR A 55 -4.89 -1.58 3.39
C THR A 55 -4.73 -0.51 2.32
N ILE A 56 -4.56 -0.94 1.07
CA ILE A 56 -4.58 -0.05 -0.08
C ILE A 56 -6.03 0.28 -0.43
N VAL A 57 -6.36 1.57 -0.43
CA VAL A 57 -7.67 2.08 -0.83
C VAL A 57 -7.46 2.90 -2.10
N ALA A 58 -7.95 2.40 -3.22
CA ALA A 58 -7.86 3.05 -4.52
C ALA A 58 -9.23 3.03 -5.21
N PRO A 59 -9.48 3.96 -6.14
CA PRO A 59 -10.65 3.87 -7.00
C PRO A 59 -10.68 2.59 -7.82
N HIS A 60 -11.88 2.06 -8.08
CA HIS A 60 -12.10 0.79 -8.77
C HIS A 60 -11.37 0.65 -10.12
N TYR A 61 -11.24 1.73 -10.90
CA TYR A 61 -10.54 1.66 -12.19
C TYR A 61 -9.04 1.38 -12.07
N ILE A 62 -8.40 1.69 -10.93
CA ILE A 62 -6.98 1.33 -10.70
C ILE A 62 -6.82 -0.18 -10.60
N PHE A 63 -7.77 -0.87 -9.96
CA PHE A 63 -7.78 -2.32 -9.89
C PHE A 63 -8.07 -2.96 -11.25
N LYS A 64 -9.01 -2.39 -12.02
CA LYS A 64 -9.25 -2.81 -13.41
C LYS A 64 -8.01 -2.63 -14.29
N GLN A 65 -7.25 -1.55 -14.09
CA GLN A 65 -6.01 -1.34 -14.83
C GLN A 65 -4.93 -2.32 -14.37
N HIS A 66 -4.86 -2.63 -13.07
CA HIS A 66 -3.88 -3.57 -12.54
C HIS A 66 -4.13 -5.00 -13.05
N TYR A 67 -5.34 -5.52 -12.89
CA TYR A 67 -5.68 -6.90 -13.27
C TYR A 67 -6.01 -7.06 -14.76
N GLY A 68 -6.26 -5.95 -15.46
CA GLY A 68 -6.87 -5.97 -16.79
C GLY A 68 -8.39 -6.03 -16.68
N PHE A 69 -9.07 -5.68 -17.77
CA PHE A 69 -10.53 -5.71 -17.83
C PHE A 69 -10.98 -6.08 -19.24
N GLU A 70 -12.01 -6.90 -19.32
CA GLU A 70 -12.72 -7.22 -20.55
C GLU A 70 -14.22 -7.05 -20.31
N GLY A 71 -14.89 -6.32 -21.20
CA GLY A 71 -16.33 -6.10 -21.10
C GLY A 71 -16.84 -5.15 -22.17
N LYS A 72 -18.12 -4.77 -22.08
CA LYS A 72 -18.74 -3.78 -22.97
C LYS A 72 -18.92 -2.46 -22.24
N LYS A 73 -18.64 -1.36 -22.92
CA LYS A 73 -19.01 -0.01 -22.49
C LYS A 73 -20.54 0.12 -22.50
N SER A 74 -21.06 1.15 -21.82
CA SER A 74 -22.50 1.46 -21.82
C SER A 74 -23.06 1.73 -23.22
N ASN A 75 -22.22 2.11 -24.18
CA ASN A 75 -22.59 2.31 -25.58
C ASN A 75 -22.43 1.03 -26.45
N GLY A 76 -22.31 -0.15 -25.83
CA GLY A 76 -22.25 -1.44 -26.54
C GLY A 76 -20.88 -1.80 -27.14
N ILE A 77 -19.92 -0.87 -27.14
CA ILE A 77 -18.58 -1.11 -27.69
C ILE A 77 -17.76 -2.02 -26.76
N ASN A 78 -17.18 -3.08 -27.32
CA ASN A 78 -16.24 -3.94 -26.60
C ASN A 78 -15.02 -3.14 -26.15
N MET A 79 -14.63 -3.32 -24.90
CA MET A 79 -13.46 -2.69 -24.29
C MET A 79 -12.59 -3.75 -23.63
N ARG A 80 -11.33 -3.74 -24.03
CA ARG A 80 -10.28 -4.54 -23.41
C ARG A 80 -9.19 -3.61 -22.89
N LEU A 81 -8.91 -3.70 -21.59
CA LEU A 81 -7.79 -3.04 -20.93
C LEU A 81 -6.73 -4.08 -20.64
N LYS A 82 -5.52 -3.83 -21.14
CA LYS A 82 -4.36 -4.68 -20.84
C LYS A 82 -3.99 -4.52 -19.36
N THR A 83 -3.71 -5.65 -18.72
CA THR A 83 -3.17 -5.75 -17.36
C THR A 83 -1.90 -4.90 -17.22
N THR A 84 -1.75 -4.23 -16.09
CA THR A 84 -0.60 -3.39 -15.77
C THR A 84 -0.04 -3.74 -14.40
N ASN A 85 1.25 -3.51 -14.18
CA ASN A 85 1.90 -3.96 -12.96
C ASN A 85 1.99 -2.89 -11.84
N VAL A 86 0.94 -2.08 -11.66
CA VAL A 86 0.97 -0.88 -10.79
C VAL A 86 1.29 -1.23 -9.34
N LEU A 87 0.63 -2.25 -8.77
CA LEU A 87 0.82 -2.59 -7.36
C LEU A 87 2.22 -3.16 -7.09
N ASN A 88 2.71 -4.06 -7.93
CA ASN A 88 4.05 -4.63 -7.75
C ASN A 88 5.14 -3.57 -7.94
N LYS A 89 5.02 -2.71 -8.96
CA LYS A 89 5.92 -1.54 -9.12
C LYS A 89 5.95 -0.67 -7.87
N ALA A 90 4.81 -0.45 -7.22
CA ALA A 90 4.74 0.34 -5.99
C ALA A 90 5.43 -0.36 -4.80
N LEU A 91 5.28 -1.67 -4.67
CA LEU A 91 5.92 -2.46 -3.60
C LEU A 91 7.44 -2.53 -3.80
N GLU A 92 7.87 -2.88 -5.01
CA GLU A 92 9.29 -2.99 -5.40
C GLU A 92 10.02 -1.64 -5.24
N SER A 93 9.45 -0.56 -5.81
CA SER A 93 10.09 0.76 -5.75
C SER A 93 10.20 1.36 -4.34
N THR A 94 9.40 0.88 -3.39
CA THR A 94 9.39 1.44 -2.03
C THR A 94 10.16 0.60 -1.02
N ASN A 95 10.50 -0.66 -1.33
CA ASN A 95 11.03 -1.63 -0.38
C ASN A 95 10.25 -1.65 0.96
N VAL A 96 8.96 -1.32 0.92
CA VAL A 96 8.22 -0.98 2.14
C VAL A 96 7.94 -2.21 3.00
N LEU A 97 7.86 -3.38 2.38
CA LEU A 97 7.58 -4.64 3.07
C LEU A 97 8.77 -5.03 3.96
N GLU A 98 9.97 -5.05 3.39
CA GLU A 98 11.21 -5.35 4.13
C GLU A 98 11.44 -4.34 5.25
N ASP A 99 11.40 -3.04 4.92
CA ASP A 99 11.60 -1.98 5.91
C ASP A 99 10.60 -2.06 7.08
N LEU A 100 9.34 -2.41 6.80
CA LEU A 100 8.31 -2.54 7.82
C LEU A 100 8.52 -3.82 8.65
N ALA A 101 8.84 -4.94 7.99
CA ALA A 101 9.06 -6.21 8.65
C ALA A 101 10.21 -6.13 9.66
N THR A 102 11.36 -5.57 9.25
CA THR A 102 12.52 -5.36 10.14
C THR A 102 12.14 -4.50 11.34
N LYS A 103 11.60 -3.29 11.11
CA LYS A 103 11.30 -2.34 12.19
C LYS A 103 10.27 -2.86 13.19
N ILE A 104 9.27 -3.61 12.72
CA ILE A 104 8.25 -4.20 13.60
C ILE A 104 8.84 -5.38 14.38
N THR A 105 9.70 -6.18 13.76
CA THR A 105 10.37 -7.31 14.40
C THR A 105 11.31 -6.81 15.50
N ASP A 106 12.14 -5.81 15.21
CA ASP A 106 13.06 -5.22 16.19
C ASP A 106 12.29 -4.66 17.40
N LEU A 107 11.28 -3.84 17.15
CA LEU A 107 10.47 -3.23 18.21
C LEU A 107 9.79 -4.27 19.10
N ARG A 108 9.22 -5.33 18.49
CA ARG A 108 8.54 -6.39 19.25
C ARG A 108 9.55 -7.32 19.93
N GLY A 109 10.71 -7.55 19.33
CA GLY A 109 11.80 -8.32 19.91
C GLY A 109 12.34 -7.67 21.18
N GLU A 110 12.61 -6.37 21.15
CA GLU A 110 12.99 -5.58 22.34
C GLU A 110 11.94 -5.68 23.45
N GLU A 111 10.65 -5.60 23.10
CA GLU A 111 9.56 -5.74 24.07
C GLU A 111 9.57 -7.11 24.75
N VAL A 112 9.88 -8.19 24.02
CA VAL A 112 10.00 -9.54 24.58
C VAL A 112 11.23 -9.65 25.48
N LEU A 113 12.40 -9.21 25.00
CA LEU A 113 13.65 -9.26 25.75
C LEU A 113 13.55 -8.50 27.09
N SER A 114 12.91 -7.33 27.10
CA SER A 114 12.70 -6.53 28.31
C SER A 114 11.86 -7.20 29.41
N LYS A 115 11.14 -8.27 29.07
CA LYS A 115 10.29 -9.03 30.00
C LYS A 115 10.95 -10.31 30.52
N ILE A 116 12.11 -10.67 29.98
CA ILE A 116 12.89 -11.81 30.45
C ILE A 116 13.65 -11.36 31.70
N ASN A 117 13.27 -11.88 32.85
CA ASN A 117 14.01 -11.71 34.11
C ASN A 117 14.93 -12.92 34.31
N PHE A 118 16.18 -12.66 34.69
CA PHE A 118 17.17 -13.67 35.04
C PHE A 118 17.28 -13.82 36.56
#